data_AF-A0A7J4SN62-F1
#
_entry.id   AF-A0A7J4SN62-F1
#
_cell.length_a   1.000
_cell.length_b   1.000
_cell.length_c   1.000
_cell.angle_alpha   90.00
_cell.angle_beta   90.00
_cell.angle_gamma   90.00
#
_symmetry.space_group_name_H-M   'P 1'
#
loop_
_entity.id
_entity.type
_entity.pdbx_description
1 polymer ?
#
loop_
_entity_poly.entity_id
_entity_poly.type
_entity_poly.pdbx_seq_one_letter_code
_entity_poly.pdbx_strand_id
1 'polypeptide(L)'
;DILRPTFGPRGLDKMLYKTDGSMAVTNDGARIVAELLVKHPAARMMVSMGKTQEEMSGDGVTATMLICGALLEEAARLLSRGL
;
A
#
# COMPACT_ATOMS: atom_id res chain seq x y z
N ASP A 1 7.40 -1.47 2.05
CA ASP A 1 8.44 -0.41 2.02
C ASP A 1 8.05 0.89 1.34
N ILE A 2 7.41 0.90 0.16
CA ILE A 2 7.03 2.16 -0.53
C ILE A 2 6.14 3.08 0.34
N LEU A 3 5.19 2.49 1.05
CA LEU A 3 4.22 3.18 1.91
C LEU A 3 4.69 3.39 3.36
N ARG A 4 5.79 2.76 3.80
CA ARG A 4 6.25 2.94 5.20
C ARG A 4 6.64 4.40 5.50
N PRO A 5 7.38 5.10 4.62
CA PRO A 5 7.76 6.49 4.85
C PRO A 5 6.59 7.49 4.78
N THR A 6 5.42 7.09 4.27
CA THR A 6 4.23 7.96 4.13
C THR A 6 3.35 7.90 5.38
N PHE A 7 3.66 7.02 6.33
CA PHE A 7 2.83 6.78 7.51
C PHE A 7 3.06 7.83 8.62
N GLY A 8 1.95 8.36 9.15
CA GLY A 8 1.93 9.22 10.32
C GLY A 8 2.01 10.72 10.02
N PRO A 9 1.95 11.58 11.05
CA PRO A 9 1.90 13.04 10.90
C PRO A 9 3.21 13.66 10.37
N ARG A 10 4.30 12.89 10.34
CA ARG A 10 5.58 13.24 9.69
C ARG A 10 5.84 12.39 8.45
N GLY A 11 4.77 11.86 7.84
CA GLY A 11 4.86 11.12 6.59
C GLY A 11 5.45 11.98 5.48
N LEU A 12 6.30 11.37 4.65
CA LEU A 12 6.94 12.01 3.52
C LEU A 12 6.08 11.85 2.27
N ASP A 13 5.93 12.91 1.50
CA ASP A 13 5.30 12.84 0.19
C ASP A 13 6.07 11.93 -0.78
N LYS A 14 5.32 11.29 -1.67
CA LYS A 14 5.86 10.53 -2.80
C LYS A 14 5.57 11.25 -4.09
N MET A 15 6.63 11.38 -4.89
CA MET A 15 6.54 11.82 -6.27
C MET A 15 6.32 10.59 -7.16
N LEU A 16 5.20 10.58 -7.87
CA LEU A 16 4.78 9.54 -8.79
C LEU A 16 4.96 10.06 -10.22
N TYR A 17 5.74 9.33 -11.01
CA TYR A 17 5.88 9.58 -12.45
C TYR A 17 4.95 8.64 -13.21
N LYS A 18 4.01 9.21 -13.96
CA LYS A 18 3.04 8.46 -14.75
C LYS A 18 3.59 8.17 -16.15
N THR A 19 3.02 7.14 -16.79
CA THR A 19 3.39 6.74 -18.15
C THR A 19 3.02 7.77 -19.22
N ASP A 20 2.08 8.67 -18.92
CA ASP A 20 1.69 9.79 -19.77
C ASP A 20 2.63 11.01 -19.67
N GLY A 21 3.67 10.93 -18.84
CA GLY A 21 4.64 12.01 -18.61
C GLY A 21 4.21 13.02 -17.54
N SER A 22 3.03 12.86 -16.94
CA SER A 22 2.58 13.71 -15.83
C SER A 22 3.20 13.28 -14.49
N MET A 23 3.27 14.22 -13.56
CA MET A 23 3.81 14.03 -12.22
C MET A 23 2.72 14.30 -11.19
N ALA A 24 2.63 13.44 -10.18
CA ALA A 24 1.77 13.65 -9.03
C ALA A 24 2.58 13.55 -7.74
N VAL A 25 2.40 14.48 -6.82
CA VAL A 25 3.02 14.43 -5.49
C VAL A 25 1.91 14.19 -4.47
N THR A 26 2.05 13.15 -3.66
CA THR A 26 1.03 12.81 -2.66
C THR A 26 1.59 11.94 -1.53
N ASN A 27 1.03 12.12 -0.34
CA ASN A 27 1.25 11.26 0.83
C ASN A 27 0.11 10.23 1.03
N ASP A 28 -0.94 10.29 0.21
CA ASP A 28 -2.09 9.41 0.33
C ASP A 28 -1.75 8.01 -0.18
N GLY A 29 -1.76 7.03 0.72
CA GLY A 29 -1.50 5.63 0.41
C GLY A 29 -2.49 5.03 -0.58
N ALA A 30 -3.76 5.44 -0.57
CA ALA A 30 -4.77 4.96 -1.51
C ALA A 30 -4.42 5.39 -2.94
N ARG A 31 -4.11 6.68 -3.11
CA ARG A 31 -3.70 7.24 -4.39
C ARG A 31 -2.36 6.68 -4.87
N ILE A 32 -1.37 6.52 -4.00
CA ILE A 32 -0.09 5.90 -4.35
C ILE A 32 -0.32 4.48 -4.89
N VAL A 33 -1.11 3.67 -4.21
CA VAL A 33 -1.33 2.26 -4.58
C VAL A 33 -2.19 2.14 -5.86
N ALA A 34 -3.12 3.06 -6.08
CA ALA A 34 -3.93 3.10 -7.29
C ALA A 34 -3.12 3.42 -8.56
N GLU A 35 -2.07 4.24 -8.43
CA GLU A 35 -1.21 4.67 -9.54
C GLU A 35 -0.05 3.68 -9.80
N LEU A 36 0.22 2.76 -8.88
CA LEU A 36 1.22 1.71 -9.07
C LEU A 36 0.73 0.66 -10.07
N LEU A 37 1.54 0.41 -11.11
CA LEU A 37 1.31 -0.66 -12.08
C LEU A 37 1.63 -2.03 -11.48
N VAL A 38 0.68 -2.60 -10.74
CA VAL A 38 0.83 -3.89 -10.06
C VAL A 38 0.50 -5.06 -11.00
N LYS A 39 1.51 -5.87 -11.34
CA LYS A 39 1.35 -7.07 -12.18
C LYS A 39 0.94 -8.33 -11.40
N HIS A 40 1.36 -8.45 -10.14
CA HIS A 40 1.17 -9.67 -9.36
C HIS A 40 -0.29 -9.79 -8.84
N PRO A 41 -1.00 -10.92 -9.06
CA PRO A 41 -2.39 -11.08 -8.64
C PRO A 41 -2.62 -10.84 -7.14
N ALA A 42 -1.75 -11.37 -6.27
CA ALA A 42 -1.88 -11.15 -4.83
C ALA A 42 -1.70 -9.67 -4.46
N ALA A 43 -0.84 -8.95 -5.17
CA ALA A 43 -0.65 -7.52 -4.94
C ALA A 43 -1.83 -6.70 -5.48
N ARG A 44 -2.54 -7.17 -6.52
CA ARG A 44 -3.83 -6.58 -6.94
C ARG A 44 -4.89 -6.74 -5.85
N MET A 45 -4.92 -7.87 -5.13
CA MET A 45 -5.84 -8.03 -4.00
C MET A 45 -5.55 -7.00 -2.90
N MET A 46 -4.27 -6.75 -2.59
CA MET A 46 -3.87 -5.71 -1.63
C MET A 46 -4.31 -4.31 -2.09
N VAL A 47 -4.17 -3.99 -3.39
CA VAL A 47 -4.67 -2.73 -3.97
C VAL A 47 -6.18 -2.59 -3.79
N SER A 48 -6.95 -3.65 -4.09
CA SER A 48 -8.40 -3.64 -3.92
C SER A 48 -8.80 -3.43 -2.46
N MET A 49 -8.11 -4.09 -1.52
CA MET A 49 -8.33 -3.89 -0.09
C MET A 49 -8.10 -2.42 0.33
N GLY A 50 -7.03 -1.79 -0.17
CA GLY A 50 -6.75 -0.38 0.10
C GLY A 50 -7.86 0.55 -0.43
N LYS A 51 -8.39 0.27 -1.64
CA LYS A 51 -9.53 1.01 -2.19
C LYS A 51 -10.79 0.86 -1.35
N THR A 52 -11.10 -0.36 -0.91
CA THR A 52 -12.27 -0.59 -0.04
C THR A 52 -12.11 0.13 1.30
N GLN A 53 -10.91 0.17 1.88
CA GLN A 53 -10.66 0.91 3.11
C GLN A 53 -10.89 2.42 2.91
N GLU A 54 -10.45 2.97 1.78
CA GLU A 54 -10.70 4.37 1.40
C GLU A 54 -12.20 4.65 1.25
N GLU A 55 -12.94 3.77 0.56
CA GLU A 55 -14.40 3.92 0.37
C GLU A 55 -15.18 3.85 1.70
N MET A 56 -14.71 3.05 2.65
CA MET A 56 -15.42 2.79 3.90
C MET A 56 -15.07 3.79 5.02
N SER A 57 -13.80 4.19 5.14
CA SER A 57 -13.33 5.08 6.23
C SER A 57 -12.76 6.40 5.72
N GLY A 58 -12.32 6.49 4.47
CA GLY A 58 -11.63 7.67 3.93
C GLY A 58 -10.26 7.95 4.56
N ASP A 59 -9.74 7.04 5.39
CA ASP A 59 -8.42 7.14 6.02
C ASP A 59 -7.95 5.74 6.48
N GLY A 60 -6.69 5.66 6.89
CA GLY A 60 -6.08 4.45 7.45
C GLY A 60 -5.57 3.49 6.39
N VAL A 61 -5.69 3.80 5.09
CA VAL A 61 -5.24 2.92 3.99
C VAL A 61 -3.77 2.54 4.13
N THR A 62 -2.91 3.51 4.43
CA THR A 62 -1.48 3.26 4.71
C THR A 62 -1.30 2.32 5.90
N ALA A 63 -2.03 2.53 7.00
CA ALA A 63 -1.94 1.68 8.19
C ALA A 63 -2.35 0.24 7.90
N THR A 64 -3.50 0.05 7.27
CA THR A 64 -4.06 -1.26 6.90
C THR A 64 -3.11 -2.02 5.98
N MET A 65 -2.56 -1.35 4.97
CA MET A 65 -1.58 -1.97 4.06
C MET A 65 -0.31 -2.42 4.78
N LEU A 66 0.18 -1.62 5.73
CA LEU A 66 1.36 -1.96 6.53
C LEU A 66 1.10 -3.15 7.46
N ILE A 67 -0.06 -3.18 8.12
CA ILE A 67 -0.45 -4.28 9.00
C ILE A 67 -0.61 -5.58 8.20
N CYS A 68 -1.30 -5.56 7.06
CA CYS A 68 -1.45 -6.74 6.21
C CYS A 68 -0.10 -7.25 5.70
N GLY A 69 0.82 -6.35 5.33
CA GLY A 69 2.20 -6.73 4.98
C GLY A 69 2.92 -7.46 6.11
N ALA A 70 2.86 -6.91 7.33
CA ALA A 70 3.48 -7.53 8.51
C ALA A 70 2.85 -8.90 8.85
N LEU A 71 1.52 -9.03 8.72
CA LEU A 71 0.84 -10.31 8.93
C LEU A 71 1.24 -11.36 7.90
N LEU A 72 1.43 -10.98 6.63
CA LEU A 72 1.89 -11.91 5.59
C LEU A 72 3.35 -12.35 5.81
N GLU A 73 4.21 -11.43 6.26
CA GLU A 73 5.60 -11.77 6.65
C GLU A 73 5.61 -12.78 7.80
N GLU A 74 4.79 -12.55 8.84
CA GLU A 74 4.67 -13.49 9.96
C GLU A 74 4.04 -14.82 9.56
N ALA A 75 3.01 -14.82 8.71
CA ALA A 75 2.43 -16.03 8.17
C ALA A 75 3.46 -16.86 7.40
N ALA A 76 4.27 -16.22 6.55
CA ALA A 76 5.35 -16.88 5.81
C ALA A 76 6.41 -17.48 6.76
N ARG A 77 6.73 -16.79 7.86
CA ARG A 77 7.65 -17.30 8.89
C ARG A 77 7.07 -18.50 9.65
N LEU A 78 5.77 -18.54 9.89
CA LEU A 78 5.12 -19.70 10.50
C LEU A 78 5.13 -20.90 9.55
N LEU A 79 4.77 -20.68 8.28
CA LEU A 79 4.78 -21.73 7.24
C LEU A 79 6.18 -22.36 7.08
N SER A 80 7.25 -21.55 7.11
CA SER A 80 8.62 -22.07 7.01
C SER A 80 9.06 -22.92 8.21
N ARG A 81 8.36 -22.81 9.34
CA ARG A 81 8.57 -23.61 10.56
C ARG A 81 7.70 -24.88 10.60
N GLY A 82 6.93 -25.16 9.54
CA GLY A 82 6.11 -26.36 9.42
C GLY A 82 4.72 -26.25 10.05
N LEU A 83 4.22 -25.03 10.22
CA LEU A 83 2.77 -24.79 10.26
C LEU A 83 2.18 -24.82 8.85
#